data_AF-A0A420WIS6-F1
#
_entry.id   AF-A0A420WIS6-F1
#
_cell.length_a   1.000
_cell.length_b   1.000
_cell.length_c   1.000
_cell.angle_alpha   90.00
_cell.angle_beta   90.00
_cell.angle_gamma   90.00
#
_symmetry.space_group_name_H-M   'P 1'
#
loop_
_entity.id
_entity.type
_entity.pdbx_description
1 polymer ?
#
loop_
_entity_poly.entity_id
_entity_poly.type
_entity_poly.pdbx_seq_one_letter_code
_entity_poly.pdbx_strand_id
1 'polypeptide(L)'
;MITFEQQQILRRLIHHKAVISVASGCDAFPAHPHGDRRRRPAFWVPVKDMQALKAEGALEMGASGYRVVPSVKRRLQNGKEASALNQHYDLRERDVYVTGGVQRKARVNTRLSALDRLAHQTDSEGRPLLESSLIEAGKRIAQDYHASGHGLATTQRYDGAGVSSDTNSVEDRFIHRADAKARLQSAREAMGAGLDTAVIAICCLDQSLDAVESAERWAAGSGLTVLTLGLTRLSEHYGTIAGEKNQSVKIHPRQAKSA
;
A
#
# COMPACT_ATOMS: atom_id res chain seq x y z
N MET A 1 16.97 10.55 -7.30
CA MET A 1 15.55 10.38 -6.95
C MET A 1 14.89 11.75 -6.91
N ILE A 2 13.82 11.97 -7.69
CA ILE A 2 13.12 13.27 -7.80
C ILE A 2 12.34 13.58 -6.51
N THR A 3 12.54 14.77 -5.94
CA THR A 3 11.89 15.23 -4.71
C THR A 3 10.44 15.67 -4.93
N PHE A 4 9.67 15.86 -3.84
CA PHE A 4 8.28 16.33 -3.90
C PHE A 4 8.16 17.71 -4.58
N GLU A 5 9.03 18.66 -4.22
CA GLU A 5 9.10 19.99 -4.84
C GLU A 5 9.33 19.91 -6.36
N GLN A 6 10.25 19.04 -6.78
CA GLN A 6 10.55 18.82 -8.21
C GLN A 6 9.38 18.18 -8.95
N GLN A 7 8.61 17.29 -8.31
CA GLN A 7 7.38 16.75 -8.88
C GLN A 7 6.30 17.83 -9.06
N GLN A 8 6.19 18.79 -8.15
CA GLN A 8 5.25 19.92 -8.30
C GLN A 8 5.64 20.83 -9.46
N ILE A 9 6.94 21.10 -9.64
CA ILE A 9 7.46 21.84 -10.81
C ILE A 9 7.08 21.12 -12.11
N LEU A 10 7.32 19.82 -12.21
CA LEU A 10 6.97 19.02 -13.40
C LEU A 10 5.45 19.02 -13.66
N ARG A 11 4.62 18.92 -12.61
CA ARG A 11 3.16 19.00 -12.73
C ARG A 11 2.71 20.34 -13.28
N ARG A 12 3.29 21.44 -12.80
CA ARG A 12 3.00 22.80 -13.30
C ARG A 12 3.41 22.96 -14.76
N LEU A 13 4.57 22.42 -15.17
CA LEU A 13 5.01 22.42 -16.57
C LEU A 13 4.01 21.67 -17.47
N ILE A 14 3.55 20.49 -17.05
CA ILE A 14 2.56 19.70 -17.79
C ILE A 14 1.23 20.44 -17.89
N HIS A 15 0.74 20.99 -16.77
CA HIS A 15 -0.54 21.70 -16.70
C HIS A 15 -0.60 22.91 -17.65
N HIS A 16 0.44 23.76 -17.61
CA HIS A 16 0.51 24.96 -18.45
C HIS A 16 1.08 24.70 -19.86
N LYS A 17 1.37 23.44 -20.19
CA LYS A 17 2.12 23.04 -21.40
C LYS A 17 3.37 23.90 -21.59
N ALA A 18 4.04 24.26 -20.49
CA ALA A 18 5.11 25.24 -20.48
C ALA A 18 6.45 24.63 -20.90
N VAL A 19 7.31 25.46 -21.50
CA VAL A 19 8.67 25.11 -21.92
C VAL A 19 9.62 26.03 -21.19
N ILE A 20 10.64 25.44 -20.57
CA ILE A 20 11.69 26.19 -19.86
C ILE A 20 12.65 26.73 -20.91
N SER A 21 12.75 28.05 -21.02
CA SER A 21 13.66 28.66 -21.98
C SER A 21 15.11 28.58 -21.49
N VAL A 22 16.03 28.35 -22.42
CA VAL A 22 17.47 28.43 -22.12
C VAL A 22 17.83 29.91 -22.06
N ALA A 23 17.94 30.44 -20.85
CA ALA A 23 18.44 31.78 -20.59
C ALA A 23 19.77 31.65 -19.85
N SER A 24 20.81 32.29 -20.38
CA SER A 24 22.13 32.31 -19.76
C SER A 24 22.21 33.51 -18.80
N GLY A 25 22.73 33.28 -17.59
CA GLY A 25 23.05 34.36 -16.63
C GLY A 25 21.98 34.69 -15.57
N CYS A 26 20.95 33.86 -15.39
CA CYS A 26 19.92 34.04 -14.36
C CYS A 26 19.93 32.92 -13.31
N ASP A 27 19.64 33.27 -12.04
CA ASP A 27 19.51 32.31 -10.92
C ASP A 27 18.28 31.39 -11.03
N ALA A 28 17.38 31.70 -11.96
CA ALA A 28 16.23 30.89 -12.30
C ALA A 28 15.89 30.97 -13.80
N PHE A 29 15.36 29.87 -14.32
CA PHE A 29 14.96 29.74 -15.72
C PHE A 29 13.47 30.05 -15.89
N PRO A 30 13.07 30.92 -16.82
CA PRO A 30 11.66 31.22 -17.05
C PRO A 30 10.97 30.10 -17.85
N ALA A 31 9.81 29.66 -17.36
CA ALA A 31 8.93 28.70 -18.03
C ALA A 31 7.79 29.44 -18.76
N HIS A 32 7.79 29.38 -20.09
CA HIS A 32 6.79 30.05 -20.93
C HIS A 32 5.69 29.07 -21.37
N PRO A 33 4.40 29.42 -21.25
CA PRO A 33 3.31 28.61 -21.79
C PRO A 33 3.53 28.31 -23.27
N HIS A 34 3.45 27.04 -23.67
CA HIS A 34 3.67 26.58 -25.05
C HIS A 34 5.05 26.94 -25.65
N GLY A 35 5.97 27.50 -24.86
CA GLY A 35 7.24 28.04 -25.35
C GLY A 35 7.13 29.42 -26.03
N ASP A 36 5.99 30.11 -25.88
CA ASP A 36 5.80 31.45 -26.44
C ASP A 36 6.51 32.51 -25.57
N ARG A 37 7.69 32.95 -26.03
CA ARG A 37 8.51 33.96 -25.34
C ARG A 37 7.91 35.37 -25.38
N ARG A 38 6.87 35.61 -26.19
CA ARG A 38 6.15 36.90 -26.23
C ARG A 38 5.19 37.03 -25.04
N ARG A 39 4.80 35.91 -24.43
CA ARG A 39 3.96 35.87 -23.23
C ARG A 39 4.83 35.93 -21.99
N ARG A 40 4.27 36.53 -20.93
CA ARG A 40 4.89 36.53 -19.60
C ARG A 40 5.16 35.08 -19.14
N PRO A 41 6.30 34.81 -18.51
CA PRO A 41 6.60 33.48 -17.98
C PRO A 41 5.56 33.10 -16.93
N ALA A 42 5.10 31.85 -16.96
CA ALA A 42 4.10 31.34 -16.02
C ALA A 42 4.71 31.18 -14.61
N PHE A 43 5.98 30.82 -14.54
CA PHE A 43 6.76 30.71 -13.31
C PHE A 43 8.24 30.56 -13.64
N TRP A 44 9.07 30.63 -12.60
CA TRP A 44 10.51 30.51 -12.66
C TRP A 44 10.96 29.20 -12.00
N VAL A 45 11.95 28.53 -12.59
CA VAL A 45 12.52 27.27 -12.10
C VAL A 45 13.94 27.54 -11.60
N PRO A 46 14.23 27.34 -10.30
CA PRO A 46 15.57 27.54 -9.76
C PRO A 46 16.63 26.70 -10.47
N VAL A 47 17.85 27.23 -10.59
CA VAL A 47 18.97 26.53 -11.26
C VAL A 47 19.24 25.15 -10.66
N LYS A 48 19.16 25.03 -9.33
CA LYS A 48 19.36 23.75 -8.61
C LYS A 48 18.37 22.67 -9.07
N ASP A 49 17.09 23.01 -9.15
CA ASP A 49 16.04 22.07 -9.58
C ASP A 49 16.14 21.77 -11.07
N MET A 50 16.52 22.75 -11.87
CA MET A 50 16.77 22.55 -13.31
C MET A 50 17.90 21.53 -13.54
N GLN A 51 19.02 21.67 -12.82
CA GLN A 51 20.15 20.75 -12.90
C GLN A 51 19.77 19.35 -12.42
N ALA A 52 19.07 19.25 -11.29
CA ALA A 52 18.60 17.96 -10.76
C ALA A 52 17.63 17.25 -11.72
N LEU A 53 16.65 17.99 -12.27
CA LEU A 53 15.69 17.44 -13.24
C LEU A 53 16.37 16.99 -14.54
N LYS A 54 17.44 17.68 -14.96
CA LYS A 54 18.25 17.28 -16.12
C LYS A 54 19.07 16.02 -15.82
N ALA A 55 19.71 15.95 -14.65
CA ALA A 55 20.50 14.79 -14.23
C ALA A 55 19.65 13.52 -14.09
N GLU A 56 18.41 13.66 -13.62
CA GLU A 56 17.44 12.56 -13.50
C GLU A 56 16.76 12.20 -14.84
N GLY A 57 17.11 12.87 -15.95
CA GLY A 57 16.53 12.63 -17.27
C GLY A 57 15.05 12.99 -17.39
N ALA A 58 14.55 13.90 -16.54
CA ALA A 58 13.13 14.29 -16.52
C ALA A 58 12.78 15.36 -17.57
N LEU A 59 13.79 16.02 -18.13
CA LEU A 59 13.65 17.07 -19.13
C LEU A 59 14.40 16.70 -20.42
N GLU A 60 13.76 16.92 -21.56
CA GLU A 60 14.36 16.83 -22.90
C GLU A 60 14.55 18.23 -23.48
N MET A 61 15.60 18.41 -24.27
CA MET A 61 15.83 19.65 -25.03
C MET A 61 15.00 19.61 -26.31
N GLY A 62 14.04 20.53 -26.44
CA GLY A 62 13.30 20.78 -27.67
C GLY A 62 13.78 22.04 -28.39
N ALA A 63 13.20 22.33 -29.55
CA ALA A 63 13.56 23.48 -30.39
C ALA A 63 13.41 24.85 -29.69
N SER A 64 12.51 24.96 -28.71
CA SER A 64 12.22 26.21 -27.97
C SER A 64 12.70 26.21 -26.53
N GLY A 65 13.44 25.18 -26.10
CA GLY A 65 13.92 25.00 -24.73
C GLY A 65 13.57 23.63 -24.15
N TYR A 66 13.65 23.49 -22.83
CA TYR A 66 13.44 22.21 -22.15
C TYR A 66 11.97 21.91 -21.91
N ARG A 67 11.57 20.67 -22.21
CA ARG A 67 10.22 20.13 -22.00
C ARG A 67 10.30 18.90 -21.10
N VAL A 68 9.20 18.60 -20.40
CA VAL A 68 9.08 17.34 -19.65
C VAL A 68 9.03 16.16 -20.61
N VAL A 69 9.89 15.16 -20.37
CA VAL A 69 9.97 13.93 -21.19
C VAL A 69 8.61 13.21 -21.20
N PRO A 70 8.16 12.66 -22.35
CA PRO A 70 6.89 11.93 -22.44
C PRO A 70 6.71 10.81 -21.42
N SER A 71 7.78 10.07 -21.09
CA SER A 71 7.77 9.01 -20.07
C SER A 71 7.49 9.56 -18.67
N VAL A 72 8.07 10.70 -18.30
CA VAL A 72 7.83 11.37 -17.02
C VAL A 72 6.44 11.99 -16.97
N LYS A 73 5.98 12.59 -18.08
CA LYS A 73 4.60 13.05 -18.22
C LYS A 73 3.62 11.90 -18.01
N ARG A 74 3.83 10.75 -18.65
CA ARG A 74 3.00 9.55 -18.48
C ARG A 74 3.06 9.01 -17.06
N ARG A 75 4.23 8.96 -16.42
CA ARG A 75 4.37 8.57 -14.99
C ARG A 75 3.62 9.51 -14.04
N LEU A 76 3.63 10.81 -14.28
CA LEU A 76 2.93 11.80 -13.45
C LEU A 76 1.41 11.83 -13.71
N GLN A 77 0.98 11.58 -14.94
CA GLN A 77 -0.43 11.45 -15.33
C GLN A 77 -1.04 10.12 -14.86
N ASN A 78 -0.34 9.00 -15.09
CA ASN A 78 -0.70 7.69 -14.55
C ASN A 78 -0.54 7.65 -13.03
N GLY A 79 0.27 8.54 -12.45
CA GLY A 79 0.30 8.81 -11.00
C GLY A 79 -1.02 9.38 -10.46
N LYS A 80 -1.89 9.96 -11.32
CA LYS A 80 -3.27 10.33 -10.98
C LYS A 80 -4.26 9.16 -11.09
N GLU A 81 -4.05 8.20 -11.99
CA GLU A 81 -4.82 6.94 -11.97
C GLU A 81 -4.35 6.01 -10.86
N ALA A 82 -3.05 6.04 -10.55
CA ALA A 82 -2.54 5.56 -9.29
C ALA A 82 -3.06 6.36 -8.11
N SER A 83 -3.78 7.48 -8.26
CA SER A 83 -4.50 8.13 -7.16
C SER A 83 -5.93 7.60 -6.97
N ALA A 84 -6.49 6.89 -7.94
CA ALA A 84 -7.68 6.06 -7.72
C ALA A 84 -7.29 4.73 -7.05
N LEU A 85 -6.09 4.21 -7.35
CA LEU A 85 -5.49 3.05 -6.65
C LEU A 85 -4.76 3.42 -5.33
N ASN A 86 -4.28 4.66 -5.16
CA ASN A 86 -3.62 5.17 -3.94
C ASN A 86 -4.61 5.74 -2.92
N GLN A 87 -5.92 5.58 -3.12
CA GLN A 87 -6.82 5.77 -1.99
C GLN A 87 -6.55 4.71 -0.91
N HIS A 88 -5.94 3.57 -1.22
CA HIS A 88 -5.80 2.44 -0.30
C HIS A 88 -4.49 2.39 0.51
N TYR A 89 -3.50 3.27 0.29
CA TYR A 89 -2.18 3.14 0.91
C TYR A 89 -1.68 4.45 1.54
N ASP A 90 -1.60 4.49 2.88
CA ASP A 90 -0.79 5.47 3.63
C ASP A 90 0.52 4.81 4.03
N LEU A 91 1.52 4.81 3.16
CA LEU A 91 2.77 4.08 3.40
C LEU A 91 3.69 4.88 4.33
N ARG A 92 3.86 4.44 5.59
CA ARG A 92 4.93 4.92 6.48
C ARG A 92 6.06 3.90 6.58
N GLU A 93 7.29 4.39 6.64
CA GLU A 93 8.45 3.54 6.90
C GLU A 93 8.41 3.06 8.35
N ARG A 94 8.41 1.74 8.57
CA ARG A 94 8.53 1.12 9.88
C ARG A 94 9.57 0.01 9.81
N ASP A 95 10.40 -0.08 10.84
CA ASP A 95 11.36 -1.17 10.97
C ASP A 95 10.61 -2.46 11.33
N VAL A 96 10.65 -3.45 10.43
CA VAL A 96 10.05 -4.77 10.63
C VAL A 96 11.17 -5.76 10.92
N TYR A 97 11.01 -6.54 12.01
CA TYR A 97 11.92 -7.62 12.36
C TYR A 97 11.58 -8.84 11.52
N VAL A 98 12.53 -9.29 10.71
CA VAL A 98 12.43 -10.56 9.97
C VAL A 98 13.07 -11.66 10.82
N THR A 99 12.50 -12.87 10.79
CA THR A 99 13.09 -14.07 11.40
C THR A 99 14.55 -14.20 10.99
N GLY A 100 15.46 -14.08 11.96
CA GLY A 100 16.91 -13.90 11.74
C GLY A 100 17.49 -12.60 12.33
N GLY A 101 16.67 -11.74 12.96
CA GLY A 101 17.14 -10.57 13.72
C GLY A 101 17.57 -9.37 12.87
N VAL A 102 17.40 -9.45 11.55
CA VAL A 102 17.73 -8.35 10.63
C VAL A 102 16.55 -7.37 10.58
N GLN A 103 16.81 -6.13 10.99
CA GLN A 103 15.87 -5.02 10.79
C GLN A 103 15.84 -4.63 9.31
N ARG A 104 14.67 -4.68 8.69
CA ARG A 104 14.46 -4.14 7.33
C ARG A 104 13.43 -3.02 7.38
N LYS A 105 13.76 -1.90 6.74
CA LYS A 105 12.83 -0.80 6.52
C LYS A 105 11.76 -1.26 5.54
N ALA A 106 10.53 -1.45 6.03
CA ALA A 106 9.39 -1.77 5.21
C ALA A 106 8.45 -0.56 5.15
N ARG A 107 7.87 -0.30 3.98
CA ARG A 107 6.77 0.65 3.85
C ARG A 107 5.50 -0.07 4.30
N VAL A 108 4.98 0.31 5.47
CA VAL A 108 3.80 -0.27 6.09
C VAL A 108 2.63 0.69 5.87
N ASN A 109 1.49 0.17 5.43
CA ASN A 109 0.27 0.94 5.32
C ASN A 109 -0.25 1.31 6.73
N THR A 110 -0.40 2.59 7.02
CA THR A 110 -0.95 3.13 8.27
C THR A 110 -2.43 3.46 8.20
N ARG A 111 -3.08 3.19 7.05
CA ARG A 111 -4.54 3.18 6.98
C ARG A 111 -5.04 1.95 7.74
N LEU A 112 -5.93 2.19 8.72
CA LEU A 112 -6.65 1.10 9.39
C LEU A 112 -7.45 0.33 8.33
N SER A 113 -7.24 -0.99 8.26
CA SER A 113 -8.07 -1.88 7.42
C SER A 113 -9.55 -1.81 7.86
N ALA A 114 -10.47 -2.33 7.05
CA ALA A 114 -11.87 -2.44 7.47
C ALA A 114 -12.00 -3.24 8.79
N LEU A 115 -11.21 -4.31 8.91
CA LEU A 115 -11.12 -5.11 10.14
C LEU A 115 -10.55 -4.31 11.32
N ASP A 116 -9.49 -3.54 11.13
CA ASP A 116 -8.91 -2.73 12.21
C ASP A 116 -9.89 -1.63 12.69
N ARG A 117 -10.67 -1.05 11.77
CA ARG A 117 -11.73 -0.09 12.14
C ARG A 117 -12.80 -0.74 13.00
N LEU A 118 -13.23 -1.95 12.67
CA LEU A 118 -14.18 -2.72 13.47
C LEU A 118 -13.60 -3.14 14.83
N ALA A 119 -12.31 -3.50 14.86
CA ALA A 119 -11.60 -3.85 16.09
C ALA A 119 -11.50 -2.68 17.08
N HIS A 120 -11.47 -1.44 16.58
CA HIS A 120 -11.46 -0.24 17.41
C HIS A 120 -12.85 0.27 17.81
N GLN A 121 -13.93 -0.28 17.22
CA GLN A 121 -15.29 0.09 17.57
C GLN A 121 -15.78 -0.67 18.80
N THR A 122 -16.63 0.00 19.57
CA THR A 122 -17.30 -0.56 20.75
C THR A 122 -18.82 -0.49 20.58
N ASP A 123 -19.53 -1.40 21.26
CA ASP A 123 -20.98 -1.36 21.35
C ASP A 123 -21.48 -0.21 22.25
N SER A 124 -22.80 -0.12 22.41
CA SER A 124 -23.45 0.87 23.28
C SER A 124 -23.06 0.77 24.74
N GLU A 125 -22.51 -0.37 25.16
CA GLU A 125 -22.05 -0.64 26.53
C GLU A 125 -20.53 -0.51 26.68
N GLY A 126 -19.83 -0.08 25.63
CA GLY A 126 -18.38 0.10 25.62
C GLY A 126 -17.57 -1.18 25.46
N ARG A 127 -18.22 -2.32 25.13
CA ARG A 127 -17.52 -3.59 24.88
C ARG A 127 -17.00 -3.62 23.43
N PRO A 128 -15.83 -4.23 23.17
CA PRO A 128 -15.32 -4.37 21.80
C PRO A 128 -16.30 -5.16 20.93
N LEU A 129 -16.52 -4.74 19.68
CA LEU A 129 -17.39 -5.46 18.76
C LEU A 129 -16.84 -6.83 18.34
N LEU A 130 -15.51 -6.98 18.33
CA LEU A 130 -14.81 -8.20 17.96
C LEU A 130 -13.79 -8.57 19.04
N GLU A 131 -13.76 -9.86 19.40
CA GLU A 131 -12.73 -10.39 20.30
C GLU A 131 -11.37 -10.50 19.62
N SER A 132 -10.30 -10.52 20.42
CA SER A 132 -8.92 -10.63 19.92
C SER A 132 -8.65 -11.88 19.07
N SER A 133 -9.26 -13.02 19.41
CA SER A 133 -9.19 -14.28 18.64
C SER A 133 -9.72 -14.12 17.22
N LEU A 134 -10.83 -13.40 17.08
CA LEU A 134 -11.50 -13.16 15.81
C LEU A 134 -10.68 -12.20 14.94
N ILE A 135 -10.10 -11.18 15.55
CA ILE A 135 -9.20 -10.23 14.87
C ILE A 135 -7.96 -10.95 14.33
N GLU A 136 -7.34 -11.82 15.13
CA GLU A 136 -6.17 -12.61 14.69
C GLU A 136 -6.53 -13.61 13.59
N ALA A 137 -7.69 -14.27 13.69
CA ALA A 137 -8.19 -15.14 12.62
C ALA A 137 -8.40 -14.37 11.31
N GLY A 138 -9.02 -13.18 11.38
CA GLY A 138 -9.23 -12.29 10.24
C GLY A 138 -7.93 -11.80 9.60
N LYS A 139 -6.93 -11.45 10.42
CA LYS A 139 -5.59 -11.08 9.92
C LYS A 139 -4.88 -12.25 9.27
N ARG A 140 -5.01 -13.45 9.83
CA ARG A 140 -4.37 -14.67 9.29
C ARG A 140 -4.95 -15.06 7.92
N ILE A 141 -6.27 -15.04 7.75
CA ILE A 141 -6.88 -15.29 6.43
C ILE A 141 -6.49 -14.21 5.41
N ALA A 142 -6.37 -12.95 5.82
CA ALA A 142 -5.90 -11.87 4.94
C ALA A 142 -4.45 -12.10 4.47
N GLN A 143 -3.57 -12.59 5.35
CA GLN A 143 -2.21 -12.98 4.99
C GLN A 143 -2.20 -14.12 3.97
N ASP A 144 -3.01 -15.17 4.17
CA ASP A 144 -3.09 -16.31 3.25
C ASP A 144 -3.73 -15.92 1.90
N TYR A 145 -4.70 -15.00 1.92
CA TYR A 145 -5.29 -14.41 0.72
C TYR A 145 -4.26 -13.63 -0.12
N HIS A 146 -3.41 -12.83 0.54
CA HIS A 146 -2.34 -12.11 -0.15
C HIS A 146 -1.20 -13.04 -0.62
N ALA A 147 -0.82 -14.03 0.20
CA ALA A 147 0.24 -14.99 -0.14
C ALA A 147 -0.16 -15.92 -1.30
N SER A 148 -1.42 -16.32 -1.39
CA SER A 148 -1.98 -17.04 -2.55
C SER A 148 -2.06 -16.17 -3.82
N GLY A 149 -1.87 -14.86 -3.66
CA GLY A 149 -1.80 -13.86 -4.71
C GLY A 149 -3.13 -13.54 -5.40
N HIS A 150 -4.25 -13.71 -4.69
CA HIS A 150 -5.58 -13.27 -5.13
C HIS A 150 -5.74 -11.74 -5.13
N GLY A 151 -4.86 -10.99 -4.46
CA GLY A 151 -4.88 -9.51 -4.38
C GLY A 151 -4.01 -8.78 -5.41
N LEU A 152 -3.37 -9.47 -6.34
CA LEU A 152 -2.55 -8.85 -7.38
C LEU A 152 -3.26 -9.03 -8.72
N ALA A 153 -3.80 -7.95 -9.27
CA ALA A 153 -3.95 -7.87 -10.72
C ALA A 153 -2.62 -8.28 -11.35
N THR A 154 -2.67 -8.98 -12.48
CA THR A 154 -1.54 -9.57 -13.21
C THR A 154 -0.55 -8.51 -13.75
N THR A 155 -0.15 -7.54 -12.94
CA THR A 155 0.96 -6.66 -13.22
C THR A 155 2.22 -7.45 -12.92
N GLN A 156 3.00 -7.70 -13.98
CA GLN A 156 4.33 -8.29 -13.89
C GLN A 156 5.08 -7.70 -12.68
N ARG A 157 5.47 -8.57 -11.75
CA ARG A 157 6.36 -8.16 -10.65
C ARG A 157 7.76 -7.94 -11.22
N TYR A 158 8.26 -6.72 -11.11
CA TYR A 158 9.61 -6.33 -11.53
C TYR A 158 10.69 -6.62 -10.46
N ASP A 159 10.35 -7.26 -9.34
CA ASP A 159 11.32 -7.60 -8.28
C ASP A 159 12.36 -8.66 -8.69
N GLY A 160 12.33 -9.15 -9.94
CA GLY A 160 13.33 -10.05 -10.50
C GLY A 160 14.31 -9.41 -11.49
N ALA A 161 14.22 -8.11 -11.77
CA ALA A 161 15.12 -7.45 -12.70
C ALA A 161 16.39 -6.96 -11.98
N GLY A 162 17.31 -7.87 -11.61
CA GLY A 162 18.65 -7.43 -11.22
C GLY A 162 19.54 -8.38 -10.42
N VAL A 163 19.07 -9.55 -9.97
CA VAL A 163 19.94 -10.51 -9.26
C VAL A 163 19.78 -11.86 -9.95
N SER A 164 20.89 -12.50 -10.28
CA SER A 164 20.94 -13.89 -10.77
C SER A 164 20.04 -14.75 -9.89
N SER A 165 18.83 -15.03 -10.36
CA SER A 165 17.84 -15.79 -9.60
C SER A 165 18.19 -17.25 -9.72
N ASP A 166 18.68 -17.84 -8.63
CA ASP A 166 18.72 -19.28 -8.48
C ASP A 166 17.34 -19.86 -8.84
N THR A 167 17.32 -20.90 -9.67
CA THR A 167 16.10 -21.56 -10.14
C THR A 167 15.24 -22.05 -8.97
N ASN A 168 15.89 -22.42 -7.86
CA ASN A 168 15.28 -22.80 -6.59
C ASN A 168 14.37 -21.69 -6.01
N SER A 169 14.73 -20.41 -6.16
CA SER A 169 13.93 -19.29 -5.64
C SER A 169 12.61 -19.12 -6.39
N VAL A 170 12.52 -19.55 -7.65
CA VAL A 170 11.28 -19.47 -8.42
C VAL A 170 10.34 -20.60 -8.01
N GLU A 171 10.87 -21.82 -7.90
CA GLU A 171 10.14 -23.01 -7.47
C GLU A 171 9.59 -22.87 -6.05
N ASP A 172 10.42 -22.41 -5.10
CA ASP A 172 10.00 -22.15 -3.72
C ASP A 172 8.82 -21.18 -3.65
N ARG A 173 8.83 -20.10 -4.45
CA ARG A 173 7.72 -19.15 -4.50
C ARG A 173 6.43 -19.76 -5.04
N PHE A 174 6.52 -20.67 -6.01
CA PHE A 174 5.34 -21.38 -6.51
C PHE A 174 4.78 -22.33 -5.46
N ILE A 175 5.64 -23.07 -4.76
CA ILE A 175 5.26 -23.96 -3.67
C ILE A 175 4.59 -23.16 -2.55
N HIS A 176 5.19 -22.06 -2.09
CA HIS A 176 4.61 -21.19 -1.06
C HIS A 176 3.24 -20.62 -1.47
N ARG A 177 3.08 -20.24 -2.74
CA ARG A 177 1.79 -19.73 -3.25
C ARG A 177 0.73 -20.83 -3.30
N ALA A 178 1.11 -22.04 -3.73
CA ALA A 178 0.22 -23.18 -3.78
C ALA A 178 -0.24 -23.60 -2.38
N ASP A 179 0.69 -23.64 -1.41
CA ASP A 179 0.38 -23.90 0.00
C ASP A 179 -0.57 -22.84 0.59
N ALA A 180 -0.28 -21.56 0.38
CA ALA A 180 -1.17 -20.48 0.81
C ALA A 180 -2.57 -20.58 0.18
N LYS A 181 -2.66 -21.02 -1.09
CA LYS A 181 -3.94 -21.26 -1.76
C LYS A 181 -4.70 -22.43 -1.12
N ALA A 182 -4.00 -23.51 -0.77
CA ALA A 182 -4.60 -24.66 -0.09
C ALA A 182 -5.13 -24.27 1.30
N ARG A 183 -4.34 -23.52 2.08
CA ARG A 183 -4.76 -22.99 3.40
C ARG A 183 -5.96 -22.05 3.29
N LEU A 184 -5.95 -21.13 2.33
CA LEU A 184 -7.10 -20.25 2.07
C LEU A 184 -8.36 -21.05 1.71
N GLN A 185 -8.23 -22.07 0.85
CA GLN A 185 -9.36 -22.89 0.43
C GLN A 185 -9.94 -23.69 1.60
N SER A 186 -9.08 -24.31 2.42
CA SER A 186 -9.50 -25.03 3.62
C SER A 186 -10.20 -24.12 4.64
N ALA A 187 -9.71 -22.88 4.81
CA ALA A 187 -10.34 -21.90 5.67
C ALA A 187 -11.74 -21.49 5.18
N ARG A 188 -11.93 -21.34 3.86
CA ARG A 188 -13.26 -21.06 3.27
C ARG A 188 -14.24 -22.21 3.50
N GLU A 189 -13.78 -23.44 3.32
CA GLU A 189 -14.57 -24.64 3.56
C GLU A 189 -14.98 -24.76 5.03
N ALA A 190 -14.08 -24.44 5.96
CA ALA A 190 -14.37 -24.47 7.40
C ALA A 190 -15.41 -23.43 7.84
N MET A 191 -15.40 -22.23 7.26
CA MET A 191 -16.45 -21.22 7.51
C MET A 191 -17.80 -21.66 6.93
N GLY A 192 -17.78 -22.28 5.75
CA GLY A 192 -18.98 -22.67 5.01
C GLY A 192 -19.48 -21.57 4.07
N ALA A 193 -20.25 -21.99 3.07
CA ALA A 193 -20.73 -21.12 2.00
C ALA A 193 -21.58 -19.95 2.55
N GLY A 194 -21.28 -18.73 2.10
CA GLY A 194 -22.00 -17.51 2.44
C GLY A 194 -21.36 -16.73 3.59
N LEU A 195 -20.76 -17.41 4.58
CA LEU A 195 -19.97 -16.76 5.63
C LEU A 195 -18.58 -16.36 5.10
N ASP A 196 -18.02 -17.19 4.21
CA ASP A 196 -16.73 -16.93 3.58
C ASP A 196 -16.74 -15.64 2.74
N THR A 197 -17.85 -15.34 2.07
CA THR A 197 -18.00 -14.10 1.29
C THR A 197 -17.88 -12.86 2.15
N ALA A 198 -18.56 -12.83 3.31
CA ALA A 198 -18.50 -11.72 4.26
C ALA A 198 -17.07 -11.50 4.78
N VAL A 199 -16.43 -12.58 5.22
CA VAL A 199 -15.09 -12.54 5.81
C VAL A 199 -14.07 -12.09 4.78
N ILE A 200 -14.10 -12.60 3.54
CA ILE A 200 -13.18 -12.18 2.48
C ILE A 200 -13.43 -10.72 2.10
N ALA A 201 -14.68 -10.31 1.91
CA ALA A 201 -15.01 -8.94 1.54
C ALA A 201 -14.45 -7.90 2.54
N ILE A 202 -14.55 -8.20 3.83
CA ILE A 202 -14.14 -7.25 4.88
C ILE A 202 -12.65 -7.40 5.22
N CYS A 203 -12.17 -8.62 5.46
CA CYS A 203 -10.81 -8.85 5.93
C CYS A 203 -9.76 -8.77 4.81
N CYS A 204 -10.14 -9.09 3.57
CA CYS A 204 -9.21 -9.17 2.44
C CYS A 204 -9.42 -8.05 1.42
N LEU A 205 -10.66 -7.59 1.22
CA LEU A 205 -11.01 -6.59 0.20
C LEU A 205 -11.32 -5.20 0.77
N ASP A 206 -11.22 -5.02 2.10
CA ASP A 206 -11.48 -3.75 2.80
C ASP A 206 -12.86 -3.12 2.52
N GLN A 207 -13.88 -3.93 2.19
CA GLN A 207 -15.24 -3.46 1.98
C GLN A 207 -15.90 -3.02 3.31
N SER A 208 -16.85 -2.08 3.25
CA SER A 208 -17.68 -1.72 4.39
C SER A 208 -18.79 -2.73 4.63
N LEU A 209 -19.27 -2.84 5.88
CA LEU A 209 -20.40 -3.69 6.23
C LEU A 209 -21.63 -3.41 5.35
N ASP A 210 -21.99 -2.14 5.18
CA ASP A 210 -23.13 -1.73 4.36
C ASP A 210 -23.02 -2.19 2.89
N ALA A 211 -21.79 -2.19 2.35
CA ALA A 211 -21.54 -2.63 0.97
C ALA A 211 -21.73 -4.14 0.83
N VAL A 212 -21.26 -4.91 1.83
CA VAL A 212 -21.46 -6.37 1.88
C VAL A 212 -22.94 -6.71 2.05
N GLU A 213 -23.64 -6.04 2.98
CA GLU A 213 -25.08 -6.24 3.19
C GLU A 213 -25.88 -5.97 1.91
N SER A 214 -25.55 -4.89 1.20
CA SER A 214 -26.20 -4.53 -0.07
C SER A 214 -25.91 -5.55 -1.18
N ALA A 215 -24.67 -6.02 -1.27
CA ALA A 215 -24.26 -7.01 -2.28
C ALA A 215 -24.93 -8.37 -2.06
N GLU A 216 -25.02 -8.82 -0.81
CA GLU A 216 -25.59 -10.10 -0.42
C GLU A 216 -27.12 -10.05 -0.18
N ARG A 217 -27.73 -8.85 -0.29
CA ARG A 217 -29.15 -8.59 -0.02
C ARG A 217 -29.58 -8.98 1.40
N TRP A 218 -28.72 -8.76 2.38
CA TRP A 218 -29.06 -8.97 3.78
C TRP A 218 -29.84 -7.79 4.36
N ALA A 219 -30.52 -8.02 5.48
CA ALA A 219 -31.15 -6.95 6.24
C ALA A 219 -30.10 -5.99 6.81
N ALA A 220 -30.43 -4.69 6.90
CA ALA A 220 -29.52 -3.69 7.43
C ALA A 220 -29.07 -4.04 8.86
N GLY A 221 -27.76 -3.96 9.12
CA GLY A 221 -27.15 -4.26 10.41
C GLY A 221 -26.93 -5.75 10.70
N SER A 222 -27.21 -6.64 9.75
CA SER A 222 -26.93 -8.08 9.89
C SER A 222 -25.47 -8.44 9.62
N GLY A 223 -24.73 -7.58 8.92
CA GLY A 223 -23.38 -7.86 8.44
C GLY A 223 -22.40 -8.12 9.58
N LEU A 224 -22.53 -7.40 10.70
CA LEU A 224 -21.67 -7.63 11.87
C LEU A 224 -21.89 -9.03 12.45
N THR A 225 -23.15 -9.44 12.63
CA THR A 225 -23.50 -10.77 13.16
C THR A 225 -22.97 -11.88 12.26
N VAL A 226 -23.14 -11.73 10.94
CA VAL A 226 -22.67 -12.70 9.96
C VAL A 226 -21.13 -12.76 9.93
N LEU A 227 -20.47 -11.60 9.96
CA LEU A 227 -19.01 -11.51 10.04
C LEU A 227 -18.48 -12.20 11.31
N THR A 228 -19.06 -11.91 12.47
CA THR A 228 -18.66 -12.52 13.74
C THR A 228 -18.83 -14.04 13.69
N LEU A 229 -19.95 -14.56 13.18
CA LEU A 229 -20.18 -16.00 13.04
C LEU A 229 -19.13 -16.65 12.12
N GLY A 230 -18.80 -16.01 10.99
CA GLY A 230 -17.75 -16.46 10.08
C GLY A 230 -16.37 -16.48 10.73
N LEU A 231 -16.02 -15.41 11.44
CA LEU A 231 -14.75 -15.30 12.15
C LEU A 231 -14.63 -16.30 13.31
N THR A 232 -15.73 -16.65 13.98
CA THR A 232 -15.72 -17.67 15.05
C THR A 232 -15.34 -19.03 14.47
N ARG A 233 -15.99 -19.47 13.38
CA ARG A 233 -15.62 -20.73 12.70
C ARG A 233 -14.18 -20.70 12.19
N LEU A 234 -13.74 -19.56 11.69
CA LEU A 234 -12.37 -19.36 11.23
C LEU A 234 -11.36 -19.46 12.39
N SER A 235 -11.68 -18.89 13.56
CA SER A 235 -10.83 -18.97 14.75
C SER A 235 -10.69 -20.41 15.25
N GLU A 236 -11.77 -21.18 15.22
CA GLU A 236 -11.75 -22.61 15.55
C GLU A 236 -10.87 -23.39 14.56
N HIS A 237 -10.99 -23.09 13.26
CA HIS A 237 -10.17 -23.72 12.22
C HIS A 237 -8.67 -23.44 12.38
N TYR A 238 -8.30 -22.18 12.66
CA TYR A 238 -6.88 -21.82 12.86
C TYR A 238 -6.34 -22.12 14.26
N GLY A 239 -7.20 -22.52 15.19
CA GLY A 239 -6.87 -22.65 16.60
C GLY A 239 -6.42 -21.32 17.23
N THR A 240 -6.96 -20.18 16.79
CA THR A 240 -6.60 -18.89 17.40
C THR A 240 -7.22 -18.80 18.79
N ILE A 241 -6.37 -18.90 19.81
CA ILE A 241 -6.80 -18.83 21.21
C ILE A 241 -7.14 -17.36 21.54
N ALA A 242 -8.33 -17.13 22.08
CA ALA A 242 -8.72 -15.82 22.60
C ALA A 242 -7.78 -15.42 23.74
N GLY A 243 -6.96 -14.38 23.52
CA GLY A 243 -6.30 -13.66 24.60
C GLY A 243 -4.88 -14.08 24.97
N GLU A 244 -3.98 -14.35 24.02
CA GLU A 244 -2.58 -13.96 24.27
C GLU A 244 -2.45 -12.44 24.13
N LYS A 245 -2.87 -11.72 25.18
CA LYS A 245 -2.45 -10.35 25.39
C LYS A 245 -0.93 -10.35 25.30
N ASN A 246 -0.43 -9.69 24.27
CA ASN A 246 0.97 -9.31 24.04
C ASN A 246 1.62 -8.97 25.40
N GLN A 247 2.18 -9.97 26.09
CA GLN A 247 2.82 -9.75 27.37
C GLN A 247 4.04 -8.94 27.04
N SER A 248 3.96 -7.66 27.44
CA SER A 248 5.07 -6.74 27.42
C SER A 248 6.28 -7.50 27.95
N VAL A 249 7.25 -7.74 27.08
CA VAL A 249 8.54 -8.28 27.46
C VAL A 249 9.09 -7.29 28.48
N LYS A 250 8.91 -7.59 29.77
CA LYS A 250 9.59 -6.91 30.86
C LYS A 250 11.06 -7.29 30.71
N ILE A 251 11.78 -6.47 29.94
CA ILE A 251 13.23 -6.42 29.95
C ILE A 251 13.61 -6.09 31.39
N HIS A 252 13.93 -7.11 32.18
CA HIS A 252 14.52 -6.91 33.48
C HIS A 252 15.91 -6.33 33.26
N PRO A 253 16.28 -5.22 33.92
CA PRO A 253 17.65 -4.71 33.85
C PRO A 253 18.56 -5.78 34.45
N ARG A 254 19.47 -6.29 33.61
CA ARG A 254 20.52 -7.22 34.01
C ARG A 254 21.37 -6.50 35.06
N GLN A 255 21.22 -6.90 36.33
CA GLN A 255 22.04 -6.37 37.41
C GLN A 255 23.52 -6.60 37.05
N ALA A 256 24.27 -5.51 36.98
CA ALA A 256 25.72 -5.53 36.93
C ALA A 256 26.22 -6.13 38.25
N LYS A 257 26.88 -7.28 38.18
CA LYS A 257 27.72 -7.77 39.26
C LYS A 257 28.91 -6.82 39.38
N SER A 258 29.00 -6.18 40.54
CA SER A 258 30.16 -5.46 41.04
C SER A 258 31.38 -6.38 41.12
N ALA A 259 32.52 -5.87 40.65
CA ALA A 259 33.85 -6.25 41.14
C ALA A 259 34.21 -5.31 42.30
#